data_AF-A0A6I9NK91-F1
#
_entry.id   AF-A0A6I9NK91-F1
#
_cell.length_a   1.000
_cell.length_b   1.000
_cell.length_c   1.000
_cell.angle_alpha   90.00
_cell.angle_beta   90.00
_cell.angle_gamma   90.00
#
_symmetry.space_group_name_H-M   'P 1'
#
loop_
_entity.id
_entity.type
_entity.pdbx_description
1 polymer ?
#
loop_
_entity_poly.entity_id
_entity_poly.type
_entity_poly.pdbx_seq_one_letter_code
_entity_poly.pdbx_strand_id
1 'polypeptide(L)'
;MLLSIAFAAVGVAGAFYSFIVALIGLNSGPLCYAEGEWTTPFKHRNTSYLAESFLWGKCVEPKNVVQFNIGLFLALMATSCLQALLCAAQIINGLAGCLFGACNENKLDEAPLSS
;
A
#
# COMPACT_ATOMS: atom_id res chain seq x y z
N MET A 1 14.17 -10.94 -17.77
CA MET A 1 13.88 -9.61 -17.18
C MET A 1 12.39 -9.26 -17.20
N LEU A 2 11.64 -9.60 -18.26
CA LEU A 2 10.21 -9.27 -18.40
C LEU A 2 9.29 -9.76 -17.27
N LEU A 3 9.48 -10.98 -16.75
CA LEU A 3 8.68 -11.49 -15.62
C LEU A 3 8.85 -10.65 -14.34
N SER A 4 10.05 -10.15 -14.08
CA SER A 4 10.30 -9.26 -12.93
C SER A 4 9.60 -7.92 -13.09
N ILE A 5 9.53 -7.39 -14.32
CA ILE A 5 8.78 -6.16 -14.64
C ILE A 5 7.28 -6.40 -14.48
N ALA A 6 6.77 -7.56 -14.91
CA ALA A 6 5.37 -7.94 -14.75
C ALA A 6 4.98 -8.05 -13.27
N PHE A 7 5.78 -8.74 -12.44
CA PHE A 7 5.54 -8.82 -11.00
C PHE A 7 5.67 -7.45 -10.31
N ALA A 8 6.60 -6.59 -10.74
CA ALA A 8 6.71 -5.23 -10.23
C ALA A 8 5.46 -4.39 -10.56
N ALA A 9 4.90 -4.52 -11.76
CA ALA A 9 3.65 -3.85 -12.14
C ALA A 9 2.46 -4.30 -11.27
N VAL A 10 2.33 -5.60 -11.02
CA VAL A 10 1.34 -6.13 -10.07
C VAL A 10 1.60 -5.58 -8.65
N GLY A 11 2.86 -5.47 -8.25
CA GLY A 11 3.27 -4.86 -6.98
C GLY A 11 2.83 -3.40 -6.85
N VAL A 12 2.97 -2.58 -7.90
CA VAL A 12 2.48 -1.20 -7.93
C VAL A 12 0.95 -1.15 -7.81
N ALA A 13 0.23 -2.01 -8.53
CA ALA A 13 -1.23 -2.08 -8.43
C ALA A 13 -1.70 -2.46 -7.02
N GLY A 14 -1.04 -3.44 -6.40
CA GLY A 14 -1.31 -3.84 -5.01
C GLY A 14 -0.99 -2.74 -4.00
N ALA A 15 0.13 -2.02 -4.19
CA ALA A 15 0.50 -0.89 -3.36
C ALA A 15 -0.55 0.23 -3.44
N PHE A 16 -1.00 0.57 -4.64
CA PHE A 16 -2.05 1.57 -4.84
C PHE A 16 -3.36 1.17 -4.17
N TYR A 17 -3.81 -0.07 -4.36
CA TYR A 17 -5.02 -0.58 -3.70
C TYR A 17 -4.91 -0.50 -2.17
N SER A 18 -3.80 -0.98 -1.62
CA SER A 18 -3.52 -0.94 -0.17
C SER A 18 -3.54 0.49 0.37
N PHE A 19 -2.92 1.44 -0.35
CA PHE A 19 -2.88 2.85 0.04
C PHE A 19 -4.29 3.46 0.12
N ILE A 20 -5.13 3.22 -0.89
CA ILE A 20 -6.52 3.74 -0.91
C ILE A 20 -7.34 3.13 0.23
N VAL A 21 -7.24 1.81 0.45
CA VAL A 21 -7.94 1.16 1.56
C VAL A 21 -7.46 1.69 2.91
N ALA A 22 -6.15 1.92 3.07
CA ALA A 22 -5.61 2.46 4.31
C ALA A 22 -6.07 3.91 4.57
N LEU A 23 -6.17 4.74 3.54
CA LEU A 23 -6.73 6.09 3.65
C LEU A 23 -8.20 6.07 4.08
N ILE A 24 -9.02 5.22 3.45
CA ILE A 24 -10.45 5.10 3.79
C ILE A 24 -10.62 4.56 5.22
N GLY A 25 -9.80 3.59 5.62
CA GLY A 25 -9.79 3.01 6.96
C GLY A 25 -9.39 4.03 8.04
N LEU A 26 -8.37 4.84 7.75
CA LEU A 26 -7.94 5.91 8.65
C LEU A 26 -9.00 7.01 8.76
N ASN A 27 -9.66 7.37 7.67
CA ASN A 27 -10.72 8.39 7.70
C ASN A 27 -12.00 7.91 8.41
N SER A 28 -12.32 6.61 8.33
CA SER A 28 -13.51 6.05 8.96
C SER A 28 -13.37 5.94 10.48
N GLY A 29 -12.13 5.80 10.98
CA GLY A 29 -11.83 5.60 12.39
C GLY A 29 -12.22 4.20 12.91
N PRO A 30 -11.76 3.83 14.12
CA PRO A 30 -12.09 2.54 14.71
C PRO A 30 -13.54 2.49 15.22
N LEU A 31 -14.09 1.27 15.28
CA LEU A 31 -15.26 0.98 16.08
C LEU A 31 -14.85 0.96 17.55
N CYS A 32 -15.55 1.72 18.39
CA CYS A 32 -15.32 1.73 19.82
C CYS A 32 -16.61 1.99 20.59
N TYR A 33 -16.59 1.65 21.87
CA TYR A 33 -17.67 1.97 22.79
C TYR A 33 -17.55 3.44 23.20
N ALA A 34 -18.54 4.24 22.80
CA ALA A 34 -18.64 5.66 23.07
C ALA A 34 -20.08 6.00 23.46
N GLU A 35 -20.26 6.80 24.52
CA GLU A 35 -21.58 7.32 24.94
C GLU A 35 -22.66 6.23 25.16
N GLY A 36 -22.27 5.00 25.50
CA GLY A 36 -23.20 3.90 25.78
C GLY A 36 -23.53 2.98 24.60
N GLU A 37 -22.92 3.20 23.42
CA GLU A 37 -23.13 2.39 22.22
C GLU A 37 -21.81 2.07 21.50
N TRP A 38 -21.79 0.96 20.75
CA TRP A 38 -20.71 0.64 19.83
C TRP A 38 -20.86 1.44 18.53
N THR A 39 -20.02 2.43 18.34
CA THR A 39 -20.09 3.33 17.17
C THR A 39 -18.70 3.70 16.66
N THR A 40 -18.65 4.39 15.52
CA THR A 40 -17.44 4.97 14.96
C THR A 40 -17.50 6.49 15.17
N PRO A 41 -17.11 7.01 16.36
CA PRO A 41 -17.39 8.39 16.74
C PRO A 41 -16.65 9.43 15.89
N PHE A 42 -15.67 9.01 15.09
CA PHE A 42 -14.87 9.87 14.21
C PHE A 42 -15.37 9.90 12.77
N LYS A 43 -16.27 8.98 12.40
CA LYS A 43 -16.87 8.94 11.07
C LYS A 43 -17.71 10.21 10.87
N HIS A 44 -17.46 10.95 9.77
CA HIS A 44 -18.13 12.22 9.42
C HIS A 44 -17.83 13.46 10.28
N ARG A 45 -16.85 13.44 11.20
CA ARG A 45 -16.45 14.68 11.88
C ARG A 45 -15.52 15.51 11.00
N ASN A 46 -15.78 16.82 10.92
CA ASN A 46 -14.87 17.79 10.28
C ASN A 46 -13.54 17.92 11.04
N THR A 47 -13.51 17.51 12.31
CA THR A 47 -12.34 17.56 13.17
C THR A 47 -11.53 16.28 13.02
N SER A 48 -10.29 16.39 12.54
CA SER A 48 -9.40 15.25 12.35
C SER A 48 -8.86 14.76 13.70
N TYR A 49 -9.36 13.61 14.17
CA TYR A 49 -8.90 12.98 15.41
C TYR A 49 -7.43 12.59 15.39
N LEU A 50 -6.77 12.65 14.23
CA LEU A 50 -5.34 12.46 14.07
C LEU A 50 -4.52 13.63 14.65
N ALA A 51 -5.05 14.86 14.59
CA ALA A 51 -4.37 16.06 15.08
C ALA A 51 -4.67 16.35 16.55
N GLU A 52 -5.86 16.01 17.00
CA GLU A 52 -6.36 16.33 18.34
C GLU A 52 -6.45 15.07 19.22
N SER A 53 -5.37 14.78 19.95
CA SER A 53 -5.26 13.59 20.81
C SER A 53 -6.27 13.55 21.96
N PHE A 54 -6.82 14.70 22.39
CA PHE A 54 -7.87 14.72 23.42
C PHE A 54 -9.16 14.01 22.96
N LEU A 55 -9.41 13.93 21.65
CA LEU A 55 -10.58 13.25 21.09
C LEU A 55 -10.51 11.73 21.27
N TRP A 56 -9.32 11.18 21.55
CA TRP A 56 -9.13 9.73 21.74
C TRP A 56 -9.83 9.22 23.01
N GLY A 57 -10.03 10.10 24.01
CA GLY A 57 -10.77 9.78 25.24
C GLY A 57 -12.26 9.52 25.03
N LYS A 58 -12.81 9.77 23.84
CA LYS A 58 -14.20 9.41 23.51
C LYS A 58 -14.43 7.90 23.40
N CYS A 59 -13.39 7.16 23.05
CA CYS A 59 -13.43 5.70 23.05
C CYS A 59 -13.07 5.19 24.44
N VAL A 60 -14.06 4.67 25.17
CA VAL A 60 -13.87 4.12 26.52
C VAL A 60 -13.26 2.72 26.42
N GLU A 61 -13.83 1.90 25.53
CA GLU A 61 -13.36 0.54 25.26
C GLU A 61 -13.35 0.25 23.74
N PRO A 62 -12.37 -0.51 23.25
CA PRO A 62 -11.19 -1.03 23.95
C PRO A 62 -10.11 0.04 24.19
N LYS A 63 -9.30 -0.12 25.25
CA LYS A 63 -8.21 0.79 25.59
C LYS A 63 -7.19 0.90 24.43
N ASN A 64 -6.77 2.12 24.11
CA ASN A 64 -5.77 2.43 23.07
C ASN A 64 -6.15 1.99 21.63
N VAL A 65 -7.43 1.67 21.36
CA VAL A 65 -7.88 1.26 20.02
C VAL A 65 -7.62 2.32 18.95
N VAL A 66 -7.73 3.61 19.32
CA VAL A 66 -7.51 4.74 18.43
C VAL A 66 -6.05 4.80 17.98
N GLN A 67 -5.11 4.67 18.92
CA GLN A 67 -3.68 4.63 18.63
C GLN A 67 -3.32 3.44 17.76
N PHE A 68 -3.87 2.26 18.05
CA PHE A 68 -3.65 1.06 17.26
C PHE A 68 -4.15 1.23 15.82
N ASN A 69 -5.37 1.73 15.64
CA ASN A 69 -5.96 1.98 14.33
C ASN A 69 -5.12 2.98 13.51
N ILE A 70 -4.71 4.09 14.13
CA ILE A 70 -3.83 5.08 13.51
C ILE A 70 -2.49 4.46 13.10
N GLY A 71 -1.82 3.77 14.03
CA GLY A 71 -0.52 3.16 13.79
C GLY A 71 -0.57 2.11 12.68
N LEU A 72 -1.59 1.25 12.69
CA LEU A 72 -1.79 0.21 11.68
C LEU A 72 -1.94 0.81 10.28
N PHE A 73 -2.86 1.76 10.10
CA PHE A 73 -3.13 2.35 8.79
C PHE A 73 -1.99 3.27 8.32
N LEU A 74 -1.31 3.98 9.21
CA LEU A 74 -0.10 4.72 8.86
C LEU A 74 1.02 3.78 8.39
N ALA A 75 1.22 2.66 9.06
CA ALA A 75 2.22 1.66 8.64
C ALA A 75 1.88 1.07 7.27
N LEU A 76 0.60 0.77 7.00
CA LEU A 76 0.14 0.32 5.68
C LEU A 76 0.41 1.38 4.60
N MET A 77 0.10 2.66 4.87
CA MET A 77 0.40 3.74 3.93
C MET A 77 1.91 3.87 3.68
N ALA A 78 2.73 3.90 4.74
CA ALA A 78 4.18 4.02 4.61
C ALA A 78 4.80 2.86 3.82
N THR A 79 4.40 1.63 4.13
CA THR A 79 4.90 0.42 3.44
C THR A 79 4.42 0.35 1.99
N SER A 80 3.18 0.77 1.69
CA SER A 80 2.68 0.84 0.32
C SER A 80 3.42 1.88 -0.54
N CYS A 81 3.71 3.06 0.02
CA CYS A 81 4.56 4.07 -0.64
C CYS A 81 5.96 3.51 -0.91
N LEU A 82 6.57 2.86 0.08
CA LEU A 82 7.89 2.26 -0.07
C LEU A 82 7.89 1.18 -1.15
N GLN A 83 6.89 0.29 -1.15
CA GLN A 83 6.73 -0.76 -2.16
C GLN A 83 6.60 -0.16 -3.55
N ALA A 84 5.79 0.88 -3.73
CA ALA A 84 5.61 1.54 -5.01
C ALA A 84 6.91 2.15 -5.54
N LEU A 85 7.69 2.82 -4.67
CA LEU A 85 9.00 3.38 -5.04
C LEU A 85 9.99 2.29 -5.46
N LEU A 86 10.07 1.19 -4.72
CA LEU A 86 10.95 0.07 -5.03
C LEU A 86 10.54 -0.62 -6.34
N CYS A 87 9.25 -0.88 -6.56
CA CYS A 87 8.76 -1.45 -7.81
C CYS A 87 8.98 -0.51 -9.00
N ALA A 88 8.77 0.80 -8.84
CA ALA A 88 9.04 1.77 -9.89
C ALA A 88 10.52 1.79 -10.27
N ALA A 89 11.43 1.76 -9.29
CA ALA A 89 12.86 1.65 -9.55
C ALA A 89 13.23 0.36 -10.32
N GLN A 90 12.63 -0.78 -9.95
CA GLN A 90 12.83 -2.05 -10.67
C GLN A 90 12.32 -2.00 -12.11
N ILE A 91 11.18 -1.36 -12.35
CA ILE A 91 10.62 -1.19 -13.70
C ILE A 91 11.56 -0.31 -14.54
N ILE A 92 12.02 0.83 -14.03
CA ILE A 92 12.93 1.75 -14.73
C ILE A 92 14.23 1.03 -15.08
N ASN A 93 14.85 0.36 -14.12
CA ASN A 93 16.11 -0.35 -14.33
C ASN A 93 15.94 -1.55 -15.27
N GLY A 94 14.81 -2.26 -15.17
CA GLY A 94 14.49 -3.38 -16.06
C GLY A 94 14.25 -2.93 -17.51
N LEU A 95 13.52 -1.82 -17.71
CA LEU A 95 13.29 -1.25 -19.05
C LEU A 95 14.58 -0.67 -19.64
N ALA A 96 15.38 0.04 -18.86
CA ALA A 96 16.67 0.55 -19.32
C ALA A 96 17.60 -0.60 -19.77
N GLY A 97 17.63 -1.70 -19.01
CA GLY A 97 18.33 -2.93 -19.40
C GLY A 97 17.80 -3.52 -20.71
N CYS A 98 16.48 -3.56 -20.91
CA CYS A 98 15.88 -4.09 -22.14
C CYS A 98 16.09 -3.19 -23.38
N LEU A 99 16.13 -1.87 -23.20
CA LEU A 99 16.28 -0.89 -24.29
C LEU A 99 17.75 -0.65 -24.69
N PHE A 100 18.67 -0.64 -23.72
CA PHE A 100 20.10 -0.38 -23.96
C PHE A 100 20.98 -1.64 -23.96
N GLY A 101 20.44 -2.79 -23.53
CA GLY A 101 21.13 -4.08 -23.48
C GLY A 101 20.27 -5.19 -24.10
N ALA A 102 20.18 -5.22 -25.43
CA ALA A 102 19.72 -6.36 -26.21
C ALA A 102 18.39 -7.03 -25.77
N CYS A 103 17.26 -6.57 -26.33
CA CYS A 103 16.36 -7.51 -27.01
C CYS A 103 17.01 -7.96 -28.35
N ASN A 104 18.26 -8.43 -28.29
CA ASN A 104 18.98 -9.00 -29.41
C ASN A 104 19.45 -10.39 -29.00
N GLU A 105 18.50 -11.29 -28.88
CA GLU A 105 18.65 -12.58 -29.52
C GLU A 105 17.55 -12.67 -30.56
N ASN A 106 17.96 -12.52 -31.82
CA ASN A 106 17.38 -13.37 -32.85
C ASN A 106 17.48 -14.83 -32.34
N LYS A 107 16.41 -15.34 -31.72
CA LYS A 107 16.01 -16.72 -31.96
C LYS A 107 15.00 -16.58 -33.11
N LEU A 108 15.33 -16.90 -34.36
CA LEU A 108 15.77 -18.24 -34.76
C LEU A 108 15.03 -19.27 -33.91
N ASP A 109 13.71 -19.23 -34.02
CA ASP A 109 12.99 -20.47 -34.31
C ASP A 109 13.75 -21.14 -35.46
N GLU A 110 14.60 -22.11 -35.13
CA GLU A 110 14.79 -23.38 -35.85
C GLU A 110 16.03 -24.12 -35.32
N ALA A 111 15.73 -25.04 -34.39
CA ALA A 111 16.39 -26.33 -34.11
C ALA A 111 17.90 -26.43 -33.78
N PRO A 112 18.29 -27.32 -32.84
CA PRO A 112 19.66 -27.79 -32.72
C PRO A 112 19.93 -28.76 -33.87
N LEU A 113 20.87 -28.45 -34.77
CA LEU A 113 21.54 -29.47 -35.57
C LEU A 113 22.86 -29.82 -34.89
N SER A 114 22.91 -31.08 -34.47
CA SER A 114 24.05 -31.88 -34.05
C SER A 114 25.41 -31.44 -34.60
N SER A 115 26.39 -31.29 -33.71
CA SER A 115 27.62 -32.13 -33.62
C SER A 115 28.60 -31.49 -32.66
#